data_AF-A0A1S8ASK5-F1
#
_entry.id   AF-A0A1S8ASK5-F1
#
_cell.length_a   1.000
_cell.length_b   1.000
_cell.length_c   1.000
_cell.angle_alpha   90.00
_cell.angle_beta   90.00
_cell.angle_gamma   90.00
#
_symmetry.space_group_name_H-M   'P 1'
#
loop_
_entity.id
_entity.type
_entity.pdbx_description
1 polymer ?
#
loop_
_entity_poly.entity_id
_entity_poly.type
_entity_poly.pdbx_seq_one_letter_code
_entity_poly.pdbx_strand_id
1 'polypeptide(L)' 'MEFPWVCSECELEMVVPKPVCEHARCGHIGLKSTFETDSGQECPHCSQTEGETPVTTVGVLFQCDGCGEVFDVPPESCA' A
#
# COMPACT_ATOMS: atom_id res chain seq x y z
N MET A 1 -22.23 -9.58 2.42
CA MET A 1 -22.41 -8.14 2.18
C MET A 1 -21.03 -7.53 2.30
N GLU A 2 -20.40 -7.31 1.16
CA GLU A 2 -19.09 -6.67 1.07
C GLU A 2 -19.41 -5.21 0.76
N PHE A 3 -19.33 -4.35 1.78
CA PHE A 3 -19.54 -2.92 1.57
C PHE A 3 -18.25 -2.37 0.95
N PRO A 4 -18.27 -1.90 -0.31
CA PRO A 4 -17.11 -1.25 -0.85
C PRO A 4 -16.93 0.08 -0.12
N TRP A 5 -15.81 0.23 0.58
CA TRP A 5 -15.41 1.50 1.15
C TRP A 5 -15.22 2.50 0.01
N VAL A 6 -15.85 3.66 0.10
CA VAL A 6 -15.72 4.74 -0.89
C VAL A 6 -14.56 5.64 -0.47
N CYS A 7 -13.75 6.08 -1.41
CA CYS A 7 -12.65 7.00 -1.13
C CYS A 7 -13.19 8.33 -0.59
N SER A 8 -12.72 8.75 0.60
CA SER A 8 -13.14 10.02 1.20
C SER A 8 -12.61 11.25 0.49
N GLU A 9 -11.56 11.12 -0.33
CA GLU A 9 -10.92 12.25 -1.01
C GLU A 9 -11.56 12.55 -2.36
N CYS A 10 -11.81 11.52 -3.17
CA CYS A 10 -12.43 11.71 -4.48
C CYS A 10 -13.93 11.42 -4.49
N GLU A 11 -14.45 10.65 -3.51
CA GLU A 11 -15.87 10.25 -3.38
C GLU A 11 -16.46 9.56 -4.63
N LEU A 12 -15.61 9.20 -5.59
CA LEU A 12 -16.01 8.69 -6.89
C LEU A 12 -15.79 7.19 -7.02
N GLU A 13 -14.70 6.70 -6.43
CA GLU A 13 -14.19 5.35 -6.65
C GLU A 13 -14.04 4.60 -5.33
N MET A 14 -14.00 3.27 -5.44
CA MET A 14 -13.88 2.39 -4.29
C MET A 14 -12.42 2.31 -3.84
N VAL A 15 -12.20 2.24 -2.54
CA VAL A 15 -10.90 1.85 -1.99
C VAL A 15 -10.85 0.33 -1.86
N VAL A 16 -9.75 -0.23 -2.33
CA VAL A 16 -9.51 -1.67 -2.30
C VAL A 16 -8.33 -1.99 -1.39
N PRO A 17 -8.40 -3.07 -0.60
CA PRO A 17 -7.26 -3.50 0.19
C PRO A 17 -6.13 -3.98 -0.73
N LYS A 18 -4.94 -3.44 -0.54
CA LYS A 18 -3.71 -3.79 -1.23
C LYS A 18 -2.68 -4.28 -0.21
N PRO A 19 -1.91 -5.35 -0.51
CA PRO A 19 -0.89 -5.85 0.38
C PRO A 19 0.24 -4.84 0.52
N VAL A 20 0.76 -4.70 1.75
CA VAL A 20 1.91 -3.86 2.04
C VAL A 20 3.07 -4.64 2.59
N CYS A 21 4.25 -4.13 2.29
CA CYS A 21 5.48 -4.72 2.73
C CYS A 21 6.31 -3.73 3.54
N GLU A 22 7.03 -4.26 4.50
CA GLU A 22 8.00 -3.54 5.30
C GLU A 22 9.41 -3.91 4.83
N HIS A 23 10.25 -2.89 4.63
CA HIS A 23 11.67 -3.09 4.43
C HIS A 23 12.35 -3.30 5.78
N ALA A 24 12.84 -4.51 6.05
CA ALA A 24 13.45 -4.84 7.34
C ALA A 24 14.67 -3.98 7.71
N ARG A 25 15.33 -3.33 6.74
CA ARG A 25 16.49 -2.47 6.99
C ARG A 25 16.10 -1.12 7.58
N CYS A 26 15.19 -0.41 6.93
CA CYS A 26 14.84 0.97 7.29
C CYS A 26 13.48 1.10 7.97
N GLY A 27 12.69 0.02 8.04
CA GLY A 27 11.34 0.01 8.59
C GLY A 27 10.31 0.74 7.72
N HIS A 28 10.65 1.05 6.47
CA HIS A 28 9.69 1.69 5.58
C HIS A 28 8.59 0.71 5.19
N ILE A 29 7.34 1.10 5.44
CA ILE A 29 6.14 0.37 5.07
C ILE A 29 5.52 1.04 3.86
N GLY A 30 5.23 0.27 2.82
CA GLY A 30 4.62 0.77 1.60
C GLY A 30 3.88 -0.33 0.83
N LEU A 31 3.12 0.06 -0.19
CA LEU A 31 2.42 -0.88 -1.05
C LEU A 31 3.41 -1.86 -1.69
N LYS A 32 3.06 -3.14 -1.80
CA LYS A 32 3.94 -4.11 -2.46
C LYS A 32 4.37 -3.62 -3.86
N SER A 33 3.43 -3.03 -4.60
CA SER A 33 3.69 -2.48 -5.94
C SER A 33 4.63 -1.27 -5.97
N THR A 34 4.83 -0.56 -4.85
CA THR A 34 5.86 0.50 -4.79
C THR A 34 7.26 -0.07 -4.56
N PHE A 35 7.36 -1.30 -4.07
CA PHE A 35 8.64 -2.00 -4.00
C PHE A 35 8.98 -2.70 -5.31
N GLU A 36 8.00 -3.06 -6.12
CA GLU A 36 8.21 -3.77 -7.39
C GLU A 36 8.78 -2.82 -8.47
N THR A 37 9.99 -3.10 -8.93
CA THR A 37 10.68 -2.40 -10.03
C THR A 37 10.97 -3.36 -11.18
N ASP A 38 11.29 -2.84 -12.36
CA ASP A 38 11.63 -3.68 -13.55
C ASP A 38 12.81 -4.63 -13.28
N SER A 39 13.70 -4.24 -12.36
CA SER A 39 14.90 -4.99 -11.97
C SER A 39 14.71 -5.88 -10.73
N GLY A 40 13.52 -5.91 -10.12
CA GLY A 40 13.23 -6.73 -8.94
C GLY A 40 12.41 -5.98 -7.90
N GLN A 41 12.88 -5.99 -6.66
CA GLN A 41 12.25 -5.25 -5.58
C GLN A 41 13.23 -4.24 -4.99
N GLU A 42 12.82 -2.99 -4.83
CA GLU A 42 13.62 -1.88 -4.30
C GLU A 42 12.80 -1.06 -3.30
N CYS A 43 13.38 -0.73 -2.15
CA CYS A 43 12.72 0.15 -1.19
C CYS A 43 12.67 1.60 -1.71
N PRO A 44 11.49 2.22 -1.87
CA PRO A 44 11.40 3.59 -2.39
C PRO A 44 11.94 4.65 -1.43
N HIS A 45 12.10 4.32 -0.14
CA HIS A 45 12.59 5.26 0.87
C HIS A 45 14.12 5.31 0.97
N CYS A 46 14.80 4.17 0.83
CA CYS A 46 16.27 4.10 0.94
C CYS A 46 16.96 3.62 -0.35
N SER A 47 16.21 3.38 -1.42
CA SER A 47 16.69 2.93 -2.74
C SER A 47 17.55 1.67 -2.70
N GLN A 48 17.26 0.78 -1.75
CA GLN A 48 17.98 -0.49 -1.59
C GLN A 48 17.20 -1.61 -2.24
N THR A 49 17.89 -2.43 -3.02
CA THR A 49 17.31 -3.61 -3.65
C THR A 49 17.25 -4.81 -2.69
N GLU A 50 16.29 -5.69 -2.96
CA GLU A 50 16.09 -6.99 -2.30
C GLU A 50 17.22 -7.96 -2.63
N GLY A 51 18.39 -7.71 -2.05
CA GLY A 51 19.55 -8.60 -2.05
C GLY A 51 20.29 -8.57 -0.71
N GLU A 52 20.16 -7.48 0.05
CA GLU A 52 20.85 -7.30 1.33
C GLU A 52 19.91 -7.47 2.54
N THR A 53 18.61 -7.22 2.37
CA THR A 53 17.62 -7.28 3.45
C THR A 53 16.25 -7.66 2.90
N PRO A 54 15.46 -8.50 3.59
CA PRO A 54 14.16 -8.94 3.12
C PRO A 54 13.07 -7.87 3.27
N VAL A 55 12.18 -7.80 2.28
CA VAL A 55 10.88 -7.13 2.27
C VAL A 55 9.84 -8.18 2.60
N THR A 56 9.20 -8.01 3.76
CA THR A 56 8.17 -8.93 4.24
C THR A 56 6.81 -8.27 4.15
N THR A 57 5.80 -9.02 3.72
CA THR A 57 4.42 -8.55 3.78
C THR A 57 3.96 -8.47 5.23
N VAL A 58 3.67 -7.26 5.71
CA VAL A 58 3.32 -7.00 7.12
C VAL A 58 1.84 -6.68 7.33
N GLY A 59 1.08 -6.40 6.25
CA GLY A 59 -0.33 -6.05 6.38
C GLY A 59 -0.99 -5.67 5.06
N VAL A 60 -2.04 -4.87 5.16
CA VAL A 60 -2.77 -4.29 4.03
C VAL A 60 -3.00 -2.80 4.26
N LEU A 61 -2.93 -2.01 3.19
CA LEU A 61 -3.39 -0.62 3.13
C LEU A 61 -4.55 -0.54 2.15
N PHE A 62 -5.36 0.50 2.24
CA PHE A 62 -6.47 0.70 1.32
C PHE A 62 -6.06 1.72 0.27
N GLN A 63 -6.14 1.39 -1.01
CA GLN A 63 -5.83 2.32 -2.07
C GLN A 63 -7.08 2.59 -2.92
N CYS A 64 -7.35 3.86 -3.21
CA CYS A 64 -8.37 4.25 -4.17
C CYS A 64 -7.91 3.97 -5.60
N ASP A 65 -8.72 3.28 -6.40
CA ASP A 65 -8.40 3.00 -7.81
C ASP A 65 -8.45 4.29 -8.68
N GLY A 66 -9.39 5.20 -8.37
CA GLY A 66 -9.56 6.45 -9.11
C GLY A 66 -8.50 7.53 -8.88
N CYS A 67 -8.27 7.93 -7.61
CA CYS A 67 -7.34 9.01 -7.29
C CYS A 67 -5.95 8.55 -6.84
N GLY A 68 -5.79 7.26 -6.53
CA GLY A 68 -4.52 6.69 -6.06
C GLY A 68 -4.22 6.92 -4.58
N GLU A 69 -5.11 7.60 -3.83
CA GLU A 69 -4.95 7.88 -2.40
C GLU A 69 -4.83 6.59 -1.60
N VAL A 70 -3.93 6.58 -0.61
CA VAL A 70 -3.65 5.43 0.26
C VAL A 70 -4.06 5.74 1.69
N PHE A 71 -4.77 4.81 2.33
CA PHE A 71 -5.30 4.93 3.67
C PHE A 71 -4.83 3.76 4.55
N ASP A 72 -4.40 4.07 5.78
CA ASP A 72 -4.00 3.08 6.79
C ASP A 72 -5.18 2.32 7.41
N VAL A 73 -6.34 2.96 7.40
CA VAL A 73 -7.60 2.41 7.90
C VAL A 73 -8.62 2.44 6.77
N PRO A 74 -9.58 1.50 6.75
CA PRO A 74 -10.69 1.63 5.83
C PRO A 74 -11.40 2.96 6.14
N PRO A 75 -11.69 3.81 5.14
CA PRO A 75 -12.44 5.03 5.37
C PRO A 75 -13.80 4.59 5.94
N GLU A 76 -14.06 4.95 7.19
CA GLU A 76 -15.24 4.51 7.91
C GLU A 76 -16.46 4.89 7.07
N SER A 77 -17.28 3.91 6.70
CA SER A 77 -18.65 4.21 6.29
C SER A 77 -19.26 4.99 7.44
N CYS A 78 -19.51 6.29 7.26
CA CYS A 78 -20.18 7.11 8.26
C CYS A 78 -21.36 6.32 8.87
N ALA A 79 -21.30 6.15 10.19
CA ALA A 79 -22.38 5.58 10.99
C ALA A 79 -23.65 6.43 10.92
#